data_AF-A0A4R6VSC0-F1
#
_entry.id   AF-A0A4R6VSC0-F1
#
_cell.length_a   1.000
_cell.length_b   1.000
_cell.length_c   1.000
_cell.angle_alpha   90.00
_cell.angle_beta   90.00
_cell.angle_gamma   90.00
#
_symmetry.space_group_name_H-M   'P 1'
#
loop_
_entity.id
_entity.type
_entity.pdbx_description
1 polymer ?
#
loop_
_entity_poly.entity_id
_entity_poly.type
_entity_poly.pdbx_seq_one_letter_code
_entity_poly.pdbx_strand_id
1 'polypeptide(L)'
;MRPFKPLLIACMCMLTFTNLASAQPFGEKRVYFKDWLAACRPATGYCSATSYINPNPPSGAVADYILRVGREKSADSWEISLSTVATMPTDTSFIVIEDEPNTLYFNRPNSFAAFGAINDFYFLGNEARRLLEKMLANNELIMTYDAESGRETLNFSLRGLTASMLWIDEQQEKVGEPRDAGYGPRAERLATALEQPSRDIPQPILDMHFDGDNCDFGAESDMFSSWESMALDPNRDLYMLPCSSGAYNLLSRGYIWNKEQQNATTQHFVEYSDTAGWTSVDYLVNAFLDPHSRTVSSFAKARGLGDCGSSGTWQWAGYGMQLRKFFYQPVCGLDYDENADLTFPQIFPESQ
;
A
#
# COMPACT_ATOMS: atom_id res chain seq x y z
N MET A 1 -89.11 -20.38 10.35
CA MET A 1 -87.83 -20.94 9.87
C MET A 1 -87.23 -19.99 8.83
N ARG A 2 -86.18 -19.25 9.20
CA ARG A 2 -85.34 -18.48 8.28
C ARG A 2 -83.90 -18.85 8.65
N PRO A 3 -83.14 -19.55 7.78
CA PRO A 3 -81.80 -19.99 8.14
C PRO A 3 -80.75 -18.90 7.90
N PHE A 4 -79.77 -18.92 8.79
CA PHE A 4 -78.55 -18.13 8.87
C PHE A 4 -77.74 -18.11 7.57
N LYS A 5 -77.16 -16.95 7.23
CA LYS A 5 -76.09 -16.80 6.22
C LYS A 5 -74.72 -16.92 6.92
N PRO A 6 -73.78 -17.73 6.42
CA PRO A 6 -72.42 -17.79 6.97
C PRO A 6 -71.55 -16.67 6.40
N LEU A 7 -70.73 -16.11 7.30
CA LEU A 7 -69.74 -15.06 7.08
C LEU A 7 -68.49 -15.67 6.40
N LEU A 8 -68.13 -15.20 5.21
CA LEU A 8 -66.86 -15.54 4.54
C LEU A 8 -65.74 -14.67 5.12
N ILE A 9 -64.79 -15.30 5.81
CA ILE A 9 -63.52 -14.70 6.26
C ILE A 9 -62.54 -14.79 5.09
N ALA A 10 -62.14 -13.64 4.54
CA ALA A 10 -61.09 -13.55 3.53
C ALA A 10 -59.72 -13.67 4.22
N CYS A 11 -58.99 -14.75 3.94
CA CYS A 11 -57.64 -14.98 4.40
C CYS A 11 -56.66 -14.24 3.48
N MET A 12 -56.13 -13.11 3.94
CA MET A 12 -55.16 -12.28 3.21
C MET A 12 -53.75 -12.85 3.44
N CYS A 13 -53.25 -13.68 2.52
CA CYS A 13 -51.87 -14.14 2.54
C CYS A 13 -50.91 -12.97 2.24
N MET A 14 -50.27 -12.44 3.28
CA MET A 14 -49.10 -11.57 3.11
C MET A 14 -47.93 -12.42 2.62
N LEU A 15 -47.56 -12.24 1.34
CA LEU A 15 -46.28 -12.68 0.81
C LEU A 15 -45.17 -11.82 1.43
N THR A 16 -44.56 -12.33 2.49
CA THR A 16 -43.31 -11.78 3.01
C THR A 16 -42.20 -12.06 2.00
N PHE A 17 -41.81 -11.06 1.22
CA PHE A 17 -40.55 -11.07 0.49
C PHE A 17 -39.42 -11.07 1.52
N THR A 18 -38.90 -12.26 1.84
CA THR A 18 -37.59 -12.38 2.48
C THR A 18 -36.56 -11.87 1.49
N ASN A 19 -36.11 -10.62 1.68
CA ASN A 19 -34.87 -10.15 1.09
C ASN A 19 -33.75 -11.06 1.61
N LEU A 20 -33.42 -12.10 0.84
CA LEU A 20 -32.12 -12.74 0.92
C LEU A 20 -31.14 -11.64 0.53
N ALA A 21 -30.56 -10.98 1.53
CA ALA A 21 -29.34 -10.23 1.35
C ALA A 21 -28.32 -11.23 0.80
N SER A 22 -28.16 -11.25 -0.53
CA SER A 22 -27.05 -11.93 -1.17
C SER A 22 -25.80 -11.32 -0.55
N ALA A 23 -25.07 -12.10 0.24
CA ALA A 23 -23.69 -11.79 0.55
C ALA A 23 -23.00 -11.49 -0.80
N GLN A 24 -22.56 -10.25 -1.00
CA GLN A 24 -21.71 -9.95 -2.15
C GLN A 24 -20.48 -10.84 -2.00
N PRO A 25 -20.12 -11.66 -3.01
CA PRO A 25 -18.89 -12.42 -2.92
C PRO A 25 -17.76 -11.40 -2.74
N PHE A 26 -17.00 -11.52 -1.65
CA PHE A 26 -15.78 -10.76 -1.37
C PHE A 26 -14.64 -11.15 -2.33
N GLY A 27 -14.99 -11.48 -3.57
CA GLY A 27 -14.15 -12.12 -4.57
C GLY A 27 -13.94 -11.20 -5.75
N GLU A 28 -12.67 -10.96 -6.05
CA GLU A 28 -12.26 -10.41 -7.33
C GLU A 28 -12.42 -11.51 -8.40
N LYS A 29 -13.11 -11.20 -9.50
CA LYS A 29 -13.15 -12.10 -10.66
C LYS A 29 -11.83 -11.95 -11.40
N ARG A 30 -11.09 -13.05 -11.58
CA ARG A 30 -9.75 -13.06 -12.20
C ARG A 30 -9.68 -14.01 -13.38
N VAL A 31 -9.01 -13.61 -14.45
CA VAL A 31 -8.77 -14.42 -15.65
C VAL A 31 -7.39 -14.10 -16.22
N TYR A 32 -6.64 -15.13 -16.58
CA TYR A 32 -5.38 -14.97 -17.31
C TYR A 32 -5.61 -14.96 -18.82
N PHE A 33 -4.96 -14.02 -19.49
CA PHE A 33 -4.83 -13.97 -20.94
C PHE A 33 -3.35 -13.94 -21.29
N LYS A 34 -2.76 -15.12 -21.53
CA LYS A 34 -1.32 -15.28 -21.75
C LYS A 34 -0.52 -14.65 -20.59
N ASP A 35 0.16 -13.54 -20.85
CA ASP A 35 1.11 -12.90 -19.92
C ASP A 35 0.44 -11.80 -19.07
N TRP A 36 -0.89 -11.66 -19.17
CA TRP A 36 -1.69 -10.65 -18.47
C TRP A 36 -2.71 -11.30 -17.53
N LEU A 37 -2.81 -10.77 -16.31
CA LEU A 37 -3.86 -11.09 -15.36
C LEU A 37 -4.92 -9.99 -15.38
N ALA A 38 -6.11 -10.29 -15.89
CA ALA A 38 -7.27 -9.42 -15.79
C ALA A 38 -8.06 -9.71 -14.52
N ALA A 39 -8.51 -8.65 -13.85
CA ALA A 39 -9.19 -8.72 -12.57
C ALA A 39 -10.28 -7.64 -12.47
N CYS A 40 -11.44 -7.98 -11.93
CA CYS A 40 -12.53 -7.03 -11.67
C CYS A 40 -13.07 -7.23 -10.26
N ARG A 41 -13.25 -6.12 -9.53
CA ARG A 41 -13.84 -6.10 -8.20
C ARG A 41 -15.30 -5.66 -8.29
N PRO A 42 -16.27 -6.58 -8.10
CA PRO A 42 -17.69 -6.23 -8.22
C PRO A 42 -18.14 -5.14 -7.24
N ALA A 43 -17.54 -5.09 -6.05
CA ALA A 43 -17.88 -4.13 -5.00
C ALA A 43 -17.56 -2.68 -5.37
N THR A 44 -16.46 -2.44 -6.10
CA THR A 44 -16.03 -1.09 -6.50
C THR A 44 -16.29 -0.80 -7.98
N GLY A 45 -16.55 -1.83 -8.79
CA GLY A 45 -16.65 -1.71 -10.24
C GLY A 45 -15.31 -1.45 -10.95
N TYR A 46 -14.19 -1.45 -10.20
CA TYR A 46 -12.86 -1.29 -10.79
C TYR A 46 -12.37 -2.58 -11.41
N CYS A 47 -11.82 -2.46 -12.61
CA CYS A 47 -11.20 -3.56 -13.34
C CYS A 47 -9.79 -3.17 -13.79
N SER A 48 -8.88 -4.13 -13.84
CA SER A 48 -7.53 -3.93 -14.33
C SER A 48 -6.95 -5.18 -14.99
N ALA A 49 -6.08 -4.98 -15.97
CA ALA A 49 -5.20 -5.98 -16.54
C ALA A 49 -3.76 -5.63 -16.12
N THR A 50 -3.01 -6.63 -15.65
CA THR A 50 -1.66 -6.43 -15.11
C THR A 50 -0.65 -7.39 -15.72
N SER A 51 0.53 -6.89 -16.05
CA SER A 51 1.72 -7.66 -16.42
C SER A 51 2.89 -7.34 -15.47
N TYR A 52 3.84 -8.27 -15.35
CA TYR A 52 4.89 -8.25 -14.33
C TYR A 52 6.28 -8.47 -14.95
N ILE A 53 7.29 -7.81 -14.39
CA ILE A 53 8.71 -8.16 -14.58
C ILE A 53 9.25 -8.73 -13.27
N ASN A 54 9.96 -9.85 -13.36
CA ASN A 54 10.47 -10.62 -12.23
C ASN A 54 9.42 -10.86 -11.14
N PRO A 55 8.34 -11.63 -11.42
CA PRO A 55 7.33 -11.93 -10.42
C PRO A 55 7.89 -12.81 -9.29
N ASN A 56 7.43 -12.54 -8.06
CA ASN A 56 7.88 -13.19 -6.81
C ASN A 56 9.40 -13.08 -6.55
N PRO A 57 9.97 -11.87 -6.53
CA PRO A 57 11.38 -11.68 -6.18
C PRO A 57 11.68 -12.14 -4.74
N PRO A 58 12.96 -12.39 -4.41
CA PRO A 58 13.39 -12.79 -3.06
C PRO A 58 13.01 -11.79 -1.94
N SER A 59 12.69 -10.55 -2.30
CA SER A 59 12.22 -9.51 -1.36
C SER A 59 10.82 -9.80 -0.80
N GLY A 60 10.08 -10.77 -1.34
CA GLY A 60 8.70 -11.05 -0.96
C GLY A 60 7.68 -10.10 -1.59
N ALA A 61 8.11 -9.20 -2.47
CA ALA A 61 7.20 -8.38 -3.29
C ALA A 61 6.45 -9.25 -4.32
N VAL A 62 5.41 -8.69 -4.92
CA VAL A 62 4.66 -9.38 -6.00
C VAL A 62 5.49 -9.46 -7.28
N ALA A 63 6.21 -8.39 -7.61
CA ALA A 63 7.09 -8.27 -8.76
C ALA A 63 8.02 -7.06 -8.57
N ASP A 64 9.12 -7.00 -9.32
CA ASP A 64 10.01 -5.83 -9.33
C ASP A 64 9.37 -4.63 -10.04
N TYR A 65 8.62 -4.90 -11.12
CA TYR A 65 7.90 -3.88 -11.87
C TYR A 65 6.53 -4.41 -12.31
N ILE A 66 5.54 -3.52 -12.27
CA ILE A 66 4.14 -3.86 -12.53
C ILE A 66 3.59 -2.87 -13.56
N LEU A 67 3.19 -3.36 -14.74
CA LEU A 67 2.47 -2.57 -15.73
C LEU A 67 0.99 -2.88 -15.62
N ARG A 68 0.16 -1.87 -15.41
CA ARG A 68 -1.29 -2.01 -15.24
C ARG A 68 -2.05 -1.15 -16.24
N VAL A 69 -3.10 -1.71 -16.81
CA VAL A 69 -4.12 -0.99 -17.58
C VAL A 69 -5.45 -1.19 -16.87
N GLY A 70 -6.07 -0.11 -16.38
CA GLY A 70 -7.24 -0.16 -15.50
C GLY A 70 -8.33 0.81 -15.91
N ARG A 71 -9.54 0.58 -15.38
CA ARG A 71 -10.68 1.50 -15.53
C ARG A 71 -11.73 1.22 -14.46
N GLU A 72 -12.24 2.29 -13.84
CA GLU A 72 -13.46 2.23 -13.03
C GLU A 72 -14.70 2.10 -13.93
N LYS A 73 -15.74 1.35 -13.54
CA LYS A 73 -16.96 1.19 -14.35
C LYS A 73 -17.60 2.52 -14.77
N SER A 74 -17.55 3.55 -13.93
CA SER A 74 -18.09 4.90 -14.21
C SER A 74 -17.13 5.82 -14.97
N ALA A 75 -15.89 5.40 -15.24
CA ALA A 75 -14.93 6.18 -16.00
C ALA A 75 -15.04 5.86 -17.50
N ASP A 76 -14.85 6.89 -18.33
CA ASP A 76 -14.84 6.76 -19.79
C ASP A 76 -13.44 6.47 -20.35
N SER A 77 -12.39 6.81 -19.60
CA SER A 77 -11.00 6.67 -20.01
C SER A 77 -10.28 5.55 -19.26
N TRP A 78 -9.32 4.93 -19.92
CA TRP A 78 -8.39 3.97 -19.36
C TRP A 78 -7.25 4.68 -18.63
N GLU A 79 -6.82 4.04 -17.55
CA GLU A 79 -5.65 4.39 -16.76
C GLU A 79 -4.51 3.44 -17.15
N ILE A 80 -3.31 3.96 -17.33
CA ILE A 80 -2.09 3.16 -17.52
C ILE A 80 -1.15 3.53 -16.40
N SER A 81 -0.71 2.55 -15.60
CA SER A 81 0.25 2.78 -14.53
C SER A 81 1.44 1.82 -14.59
N LEU A 82 2.58 2.32 -14.11
CA LEU A 82 3.81 1.59 -13.87
C LEU A 82 4.14 1.69 -12.39
N SER A 83 4.07 0.57 -11.68
CA SER A 83 4.58 0.48 -10.31
C SER A 83 6.05 0.03 -10.32
N THR A 84 6.93 0.84 -9.74
CA THR A 84 8.38 0.59 -9.71
C THR A 84 8.82 0.16 -8.31
N VAL A 85 8.90 -1.15 -8.07
CA VAL A 85 9.17 -1.72 -6.74
C VAL A 85 10.67 -1.87 -6.50
N ALA A 86 11.42 -2.32 -7.51
CA ALA A 86 12.86 -2.54 -7.38
C ALA A 86 13.67 -1.23 -7.35
N THR A 87 13.50 -0.37 -8.35
CA THR A 87 14.19 0.94 -8.42
C THR A 87 13.26 2.01 -8.98
N MET A 88 13.35 3.23 -8.46
CA MET A 88 12.50 4.34 -8.88
C MET A 88 13.20 5.28 -9.88
N PRO A 89 12.45 5.87 -10.83
CA PRO A 89 12.98 6.93 -11.68
C PRO A 89 13.29 8.17 -10.83
N THR A 90 14.44 8.78 -11.11
CA THR A 90 14.81 10.08 -10.51
C THR A 90 13.85 11.18 -10.95
N ASP A 91 13.74 12.26 -10.18
CA ASP A 91 12.76 13.33 -10.43
C ASP A 91 12.96 14.07 -11.77
N THR A 92 14.18 14.04 -12.32
CA THR A 92 14.53 14.65 -13.61
C THR A 92 14.51 13.67 -14.78
N SER A 93 14.30 12.37 -14.51
CA SER A 93 14.33 11.35 -15.55
C SER A 93 13.08 11.41 -16.43
N PHE A 94 13.29 11.19 -17.73
CA PHE A 94 12.21 10.87 -18.65
C PHE A 94 11.98 9.36 -18.65
N ILE A 95 10.71 8.95 -18.64
CA ILE A 95 10.36 7.60 -19.09
C ILE A 95 10.31 7.64 -20.62
N VAL A 96 11.16 6.85 -21.25
CA VAL A 96 11.27 6.78 -22.70
C VAL A 96 10.68 5.47 -23.17
N ILE A 97 9.70 5.54 -24.07
CA ILE A 97 9.12 4.37 -24.74
C ILE A 97 9.82 4.21 -26.09
N GLU A 98 10.66 3.19 -26.20
CA GLU A 98 11.48 2.96 -27.40
C GLU A 98 10.63 2.39 -28.54
N ASP A 99 10.41 3.18 -29.60
CA ASP A 99 9.63 2.77 -30.78
C ASP A 99 9.91 3.68 -31.98
N GLU A 100 11.11 3.58 -32.57
CA GLU A 100 11.56 4.44 -33.66
C GLU A 100 10.69 4.33 -34.93
N PRO A 101 10.29 5.45 -35.58
CA PRO A 101 10.66 6.85 -35.30
C PRO A 101 9.72 7.58 -34.31
N ASN A 102 8.81 6.86 -33.67
CA ASN A 102 7.71 7.38 -32.86
C ASN A 102 7.96 7.24 -31.35
N THR A 103 9.21 7.38 -30.90
CA THR A 103 9.60 7.31 -29.49
C THR A 103 8.77 8.30 -28.66
N LEU A 104 8.26 7.83 -27.51
CA LEU A 104 7.49 8.68 -26.59
C LEU A 104 8.35 9.06 -25.39
N TYR A 105 8.15 10.28 -24.90
CA TYR A 105 8.85 10.82 -23.75
C TYR A 105 7.82 11.29 -22.72
N PHE A 106 7.95 10.78 -21.51
CA PHE A 106 7.12 11.20 -20.39
C PHE A 106 7.97 11.83 -19.30
N ASN A 107 7.55 13.00 -18.83
CA ASN A 107 8.21 13.77 -17.78
C ASN A 107 7.30 13.98 -16.58
N ARG A 108 7.95 14.08 -15.41
CA ARG A 108 7.28 14.35 -14.15
C ARG A 108 7.07 15.84 -13.91
N PRO A 109 5.99 16.25 -13.21
CA PRO A 109 4.78 15.47 -12.94
C PRO A 109 3.76 15.54 -14.11
N ASN A 110 4.12 16.15 -15.25
CA ASN A 110 3.14 16.62 -16.23
C ASN A 110 2.49 15.48 -17.05
N SER A 111 3.31 14.55 -17.53
CA SER A 111 2.86 13.42 -18.36
C SER A 111 3.10 12.07 -17.68
N PHE A 112 3.76 12.06 -16.52
CA PHE A 112 3.95 10.90 -15.67
C PHE A 112 3.92 11.35 -14.21
N ALA A 113 3.00 10.82 -13.40
CA ALA A 113 2.87 11.24 -12.00
C ALA A 113 2.44 10.11 -11.09
N ALA A 114 2.93 10.12 -9.85
CA ALA A 114 2.53 9.15 -8.85
C ALA A 114 1.14 9.46 -8.29
N PHE A 115 0.31 8.43 -8.12
CA PHE A 115 -0.99 8.53 -7.45
C PHE A 115 -1.14 7.38 -6.46
N GLY A 116 -1.77 7.65 -5.32
CA GLY A 116 -1.97 6.63 -4.27
C GLY A 116 -0.69 6.29 -3.52
N ALA A 117 0.32 5.76 -4.21
CA ALA A 117 1.65 5.45 -3.74
C ALA A 117 2.71 6.18 -4.57
N ILE A 118 3.81 6.60 -3.94
CA ILE A 118 4.87 7.38 -4.62
C ILE A 118 5.63 6.58 -5.69
N ASN A 119 5.51 5.25 -5.68
CA ASN A 119 6.09 4.35 -6.67
C ASN A 119 5.07 3.79 -7.65
N ASP A 120 3.78 4.19 -7.60
CA ASP A 120 2.76 3.82 -8.58
C ASP A 120 2.45 5.02 -9.48
N PHE A 121 3.11 5.04 -10.63
CA PHE A 121 3.08 6.17 -11.55
C PHE A 121 2.09 5.96 -12.68
N TYR A 122 1.32 6.97 -13.02
CA TYR A 122 0.34 6.94 -14.10
C TYR A 122 0.82 7.78 -15.28
N PHE A 123 0.60 7.27 -16.49
CA PHE A 123 0.85 7.99 -17.74
C PHE A 123 -0.33 8.90 -18.05
N LEU A 124 -0.04 10.18 -18.31
CA LEU A 124 -1.02 11.25 -18.44
C LEU A 124 -0.94 11.96 -19.79
N GLY A 125 -2.01 12.67 -20.13
CA GLY A 125 -2.11 13.52 -21.31
C GLY A 125 -2.20 12.74 -22.63
N ASN A 126 -2.06 13.46 -23.74
CA ASN A 126 -2.22 12.88 -25.08
C ASN A 126 -1.19 11.79 -25.40
N GLU A 127 -0.01 11.85 -24.79
CA GLU A 127 1.04 10.84 -24.97
C GLU A 127 0.62 9.49 -24.38
N ALA A 128 -0.18 9.46 -23.31
CA ALA A 128 -0.71 8.23 -22.75
C ALA A 128 -1.72 7.54 -23.69
N ARG A 129 -2.52 8.31 -24.45
CA ARG A 129 -3.36 7.76 -25.52
C ARG A 129 -2.51 7.10 -26.61
N ARG A 130 -1.44 7.77 -27.05
CA ARG A 130 -0.48 7.22 -28.03
C ARG A 130 0.24 5.98 -27.49
N LEU A 131 0.55 5.95 -26.20
CA LEU A 131 1.09 4.78 -25.53
C LEU A 131 0.09 3.61 -25.56
N LEU A 132 -1.19 3.84 -25.25
CA LEU A 132 -2.21 2.79 -25.34
C LEU A 132 -2.30 2.22 -26.76
N GLU A 133 -2.34 3.09 -27.77
CA GLU A 133 -2.37 2.69 -29.18
C GLU A 133 -1.17 1.81 -29.54
N LYS A 134 0.04 2.21 -29.12
CA LYS A 134 1.27 1.41 -29.29
C LYS A 134 1.20 0.07 -28.57
N MET A 135 0.71 0.06 -27.33
CA MET A 135 0.58 -1.17 -26.54
C MET A 135 -0.41 -2.15 -27.19
N LEU A 136 -1.46 -1.66 -27.85
CA LEU A 136 -2.41 -2.50 -28.57
C LEU A 136 -1.89 -3.00 -29.93
N ALA A 137 -0.92 -2.30 -30.51
CA ALA A 137 -0.34 -2.63 -31.82
C ALA A 137 0.89 -3.55 -31.75
N ASN A 138 1.52 -3.70 -30.58
CA ASN A 138 2.78 -4.40 -30.41
C ASN A 138 2.69 -5.60 -29.45
N ASN A 139 3.72 -6.46 -29.46
CA ASN A 139 3.82 -7.61 -28.55
C ASN A 139 4.72 -7.36 -27.34
N GLU A 140 5.54 -6.31 -27.36
CA GLU A 140 6.45 -5.93 -26.29
C GLU A 140 6.43 -4.41 -26.10
N LEU A 141 6.64 -3.97 -24.87
CA LEU A 141 6.82 -2.56 -24.51
C LEU A 141 8.18 -2.42 -23.82
N ILE A 142 9.08 -1.70 -24.48
CA ILE A 142 10.39 -1.37 -23.93
C ILE A 142 10.33 0.05 -23.35
N MET A 143 10.64 0.18 -22.07
CA MET A 143 10.74 1.45 -21.37
C MET A 143 12.13 1.63 -20.78
N THR A 144 12.69 2.83 -20.91
CA THR A 144 13.95 3.18 -20.25
C THR A 144 13.80 4.43 -19.39
N TYR A 145 14.53 4.45 -18.28
CA TYR A 145 14.64 5.61 -17.39
C TYR A 145 15.95 5.54 -16.60
N ASP A 146 16.29 6.65 -15.95
CA ASP A 146 17.46 6.78 -15.09
C ASP A 146 17.02 6.73 -13.61
N ALA A 147 17.50 5.72 -12.89
CA ALA A 147 17.37 5.55 -11.44
C ALA A 147 18.65 5.99 -10.72
N GLU A 148 18.62 6.06 -9.39
CA GLU A 148 19.84 6.31 -8.59
C GLU A 148 20.90 5.21 -8.78
N SER A 149 20.47 3.98 -9.02
CA SER A 149 21.32 2.81 -9.30
C SER A 149 21.96 2.82 -10.69
N GLY A 150 21.45 3.66 -11.60
CA GLY A 150 21.85 3.70 -13.00
C GLY A 150 20.67 3.64 -13.96
N ARG A 151 20.95 3.45 -15.25
CA ARG A 151 19.92 3.35 -16.29
C ARG A 151 19.23 2.00 -16.22
N GLU A 152 17.91 2.03 -16.19
CA GLU A 152 17.03 0.87 -16.19
C GLU A 152 16.40 0.66 -17.56
N THR A 153 16.23 -0.60 -17.95
CA THR A 153 15.49 -1.01 -19.16
C THR A 153 14.47 -2.06 -18.79
N LEU A 154 13.19 -1.71 -18.90
CA LEU A 154 12.06 -2.58 -18.63
C LEU A 154 11.52 -3.12 -19.96
N ASN A 155 11.36 -4.45 -20.06
CA ASN A 155 10.69 -5.08 -21.19
C ASN A 155 9.45 -5.84 -20.70
N PHE A 156 8.25 -5.32 -21.01
CA PHE A 156 6.98 -5.96 -20.70
C PHE A 156 6.41 -6.70 -21.91
N SER A 157 5.93 -7.92 -21.71
CA SER A 157 5.10 -8.58 -22.72
C SER A 157 3.72 -7.91 -22.82
N LEU A 158 3.28 -7.61 -24.02
CA LEU A 158 1.93 -7.12 -24.35
C LEU A 158 1.01 -8.23 -24.85
N ARG A 159 1.51 -9.47 -24.93
CA ARG A 159 0.75 -10.62 -25.43
C ARG A 159 -0.38 -10.94 -24.47
N GLY A 160 -1.60 -10.62 -24.89
CA GLY A 160 -2.82 -10.84 -24.11
C GLY A 160 -3.49 -9.58 -23.59
N LEU A 161 -2.85 -8.42 -23.73
CA LEU A 161 -3.42 -7.13 -23.33
C LEU A 161 -4.78 -6.87 -23.99
N THR A 162 -4.86 -6.96 -25.32
CA THR A 162 -6.10 -6.69 -26.07
C THR A 162 -7.26 -7.60 -25.64
N ALA A 163 -6.99 -8.89 -25.40
CA ALA A 163 -7.99 -9.84 -24.92
C ALA A 163 -8.42 -9.51 -23.48
N SER A 164 -7.48 -9.08 -22.64
CA SER A 164 -7.75 -8.67 -21.25
C SER A 164 -8.66 -7.44 -21.21
N MET A 165 -8.35 -6.43 -22.03
CA MET A 165 -9.15 -5.22 -22.12
C MET A 165 -10.56 -5.47 -22.70
N LEU A 166 -10.68 -6.37 -23.69
CA LEU A 166 -11.99 -6.78 -24.20
C LEU A 166 -12.82 -7.48 -23.11
N TRP A 167 -12.21 -8.36 -22.33
CA TRP A 167 -12.89 -9.02 -21.22
C TRP A 167 -13.34 -8.03 -20.14
N ILE A 168 -12.52 -6.99 -19.85
CA ILE A 168 -12.90 -5.91 -18.94
C ILE A 168 -14.10 -5.13 -19.49
N ASP A 169 -14.11 -4.81 -20.78
CA ASP A 169 -15.26 -4.16 -21.41
C ASP A 169 -16.53 -4.98 -21.26
N GLU A 170 -16.46 -6.31 -21.42
CA GLU A 170 -17.59 -7.21 -21.20
C GLU A 170 -18.08 -7.15 -19.75
N GLN A 171 -17.16 -7.13 -18.77
CA GLN A 171 -17.55 -7.02 -17.36
C GLN A 171 -18.18 -5.66 -17.02
N GLN A 172 -17.80 -4.62 -17.75
CA GLN A 172 -18.27 -3.24 -17.52
C GLN A 172 -19.40 -2.81 -18.45
N GLU A 173 -19.81 -3.67 -19.39
CA GLU A 173 -20.85 -3.39 -20.40
C GLU A 173 -20.46 -2.24 -21.36
N LYS A 174 -19.16 -2.13 -21.68
CA LYS A 174 -18.55 -1.04 -22.47
C LYS A 174 -17.89 -1.53 -23.78
N VAL A 175 -18.29 -2.69 -24.29
CA VAL A 175 -17.71 -3.26 -25.52
C VAL A 175 -17.95 -2.32 -26.71
N GLY A 176 -16.87 -1.97 -27.41
CA GLY A 176 -16.91 -1.08 -28.58
C GLY A 176 -16.75 0.40 -28.25
N GLU A 177 -16.63 0.78 -26.98
CA GLU A 177 -16.26 2.15 -26.62
C GLU A 177 -14.82 2.50 -27.08
N PRO A 178 -14.54 3.78 -27.39
CA PRO A 178 -13.19 4.21 -27.73
C PRO A 178 -12.17 3.88 -26.64
N ARG A 179 -10.96 3.49 -27.07
CA ARG A 179 -9.81 3.27 -26.20
C ARG A 179 -9.11 4.61 -25.91
N ASP A 180 -9.74 5.42 -25.07
CA ASP A 180 -9.12 6.67 -24.63
C ASP A 180 -8.28 6.46 -23.36
N ALA A 181 -7.19 7.22 -23.19
CA ALA A 181 -6.33 7.19 -22.01
C ALA A 181 -5.68 8.56 -21.76
N GLY A 182 -5.09 8.73 -20.57
CA GLY A 182 -4.30 9.91 -20.20
C GLY A 182 -4.90 10.79 -19.11
N TYR A 183 -5.95 10.31 -18.43
CA TYR A 183 -6.41 10.88 -17.18
C TYR A 183 -5.83 10.10 -16.01
N GLY A 184 -5.54 10.80 -14.91
CA GLY A 184 -5.14 10.16 -13.66
C GLY A 184 -6.31 9.41 -13.02
N PRO A 185 -6.03 8.51 -12.07
CA PRO A 185 -7.04 7.72 -11.37
C PRO A 185 -8.01 8.63 -10.62
N ARG A 186 -9.31 8.46 -10.85
CA ARG A 186 -10.35 9.32 -10.26
C ARG A 186 -10.44 9.19 -8.74
N ALA A 187 -10.21 7.98 -8.23
CA ALA A 187 -10.35 7.65 -6.81
C ALA A 187 -9.12 8.02 -5.97
N GLU A 188 -8.00 8.37 -6.61
CA GLU A 188 -6.73 8.60 -5.93
C GLU A 188 -6.25 10.04 -6.09
N ARG A 189 -5.50 10.52 -5.10
CA ARG A 189 -4.86 11.84 -5.14
C ARG A 189 -3.43 11.68 -5.63
N LEU A 190 -2.89 12.75 -6.24
CA LEU A 190 -1.47 12.85 -6.55
C LEU A 190 -0.65 12.51 -5.31
N ALA A 191 0.20 11.50 -5.44
CA ALA A 191 1.16 11.14 -4.42
C ALA A 191 2.28 12.17 -4.46
N THR A 192 2.32 13.02 -3.45
CA THR A 192 3.43 13.96 -3.26
C THR A 192 4.35 13.32 -2.23
N ALA A 193 5.60 13.02 -2.63
CA ALA A 193 6.63 12.72 -1.65
C ALA A 193 6.81 13.98 -0.81
N LEU A 194 6.59 13.86 0.49
CA LEU A 194 6.99 14.92 1.40
C LEU A 194 8.51 14.96 1.38
N GLU A 195 9.09 16.15 1.40
CA GLU A 195 10.53 16.30 1.55
C GLU A 195 10.98 15.53 2.78
N GLN A 196 12.02 14.70 2.64
CA GLN A 196 12.59 14.00 3.78
C GLN A 196 13.01 15.02 4.84
N PRO A 197 12.85 14.70 6.14
CA PRO A 197 13.27 15.59 7.21
C PRO A 197 14.75 15.94 7.09
N SER A 198 15.15 17.04 7.72
CA SER A 198 16.56 17.41 7.82
C SER A 198 17.37 16.24 8.38
N ARG A 199 18.63 16.11 7.92
CA ARG A 199 19.60 15.16 8.49
C ARG A 199 20.03 15.52 9.92
N ASP A 200 19.54 16.63 10.47
CA ASP A 200 19.76 17.01 11.86
C ASP A 200 18.52 16.73 12.71
N ILE A 201 18.74 16.27 13.94
CA ILE A 201 17.69 16.11 14.94
C ILE A 201 17.44 17.49 15.60
N PRO A 202 16.19 18.01 15.60
CA PRO A 202 15.86 19.24 16.30
C PRO A 202 16.21 19.19 17.79
N GLN A 203 16.79 20.26 18.34
CA GLN A 203 17.20 20.33 19.74
C GLN A 203 16.07 19.98 20.73
N PRO A 204 14.81 20.42 20.55
CA PRO A 204 13.74 20.03 21.47
C PRO A 204 13.47 18.53 21.50
N ILE A 205 13.74 17.79 20.41
CA ILE A 205 13.65 16.32 20.41
C ILE A 205 14.78 15.72 21.25
N LEU A 206 16.02 16.22 21.09
CA LEU A 206 17.17 15.77 21.88
C LEU A 206 16.95 16.02 23.37
N ASP A 207 16.44 17.20 23.72
CA ASP A 207 16.12 17.57 25.10
C ASP A 207 15.10 16.61 25.70
N MET A 208 14.03 16.27 24.96
CA MET A 208 13.04 15.28 25.40
C MET A 208 13.58 13.85 25.47
N HIS A 209 14.50 13.48 24.59
CA HIS A 209 15.04 12.13 24.51
C HIS A 209 16.00 11.81 25.64
N PHE A 210 16.83 12.79 26.02
CA PHE A 210 17.82 12.67 27.09
C PHE A 210 17.35 13.25 28.43
N ASP A 211 16.06 13.57 28.57
CA ASP A 211 15.51 14.04 29.84
C ASP A 211 15.35 12.88 30.84
N GLY A 212 16.17 12.89 31.90
CA GLY A 212 16.14 11.89 32.97
C GLY A 212 16.64 10.49 32.55
N ASP A 213 16.29 9.47 33.33
CA ASP A 213 16.72 8.07 33.11
C ASP A 213 15.80 7.33 32.13
N ASN A 214 15.38 8.04 31.08
CA ASN A 214 14.37 7.60 30.12
C ASN A 214 14.92 6.71 29.01
N CYS A 215 16.23 6.76 28.78
CA CYS A 215 16.96 5.97 27.80
C CYS A 215 18.33 5.54 28.35
N ASP A 216 18.75 4.33 27.98
CA ASP A 216 20.03 3.77 28.40
C ASP A 216 21.20 4.31 27.56
N PHE A 217 20.91 4.69 26.31
CA PHE A 217 21.89 5.26 25.40
C PHE A 217 22.04 6.77 25.62
N GLY A 218 23.28 7.23 25.78
CA GLY A 218 23.66 8.63 25.65
C GLY A 218 23.90 9.05 24.20
N ALA A 219 24.05 10.36 23.97
CA ALA A 219 24.30 10.93 22.64
C ALA A 219 25.62 10.45 21.99
N GLU A 220 26.57 10.02 22.82
CA GLU A 220 27.87 9.47 22.43
C GLU A 220 27.84 7.98 22.03
N SER A 221 26.71 7.30 22.22
CA SER A 221 26.58 5.89 21.85
C SER A 221 26.66 5.71 20.33
N ASP A 222 27.47 4.76 19.85
CA ASP A 222 27.50 4.41 18.42
C ASP A 222 26.10 4.01 17.91
N MET A 223 25.26 3.42 18.76
CA MET A 223 23.88 3.05 18.43
C MET A 223 22.98 4.25 18.23
N PHE A 224 23.26 5.39 18.87
CA PHE A 224 22.47 6.60 18.70
C PHE A 224 22.49 7.11 17.25
N SER A 225 23.58 6.85 16.51
CA SER A 225 23.70 7.24 15.09
C SER A 225 22.73 6.54 14.14
N SER A 226 22.05 5.48 14.59
CA SER A 226 21.08 4.69 13.80
C SER A 226 19.63 5.20 13.88
N TRP A 227 19.44 6.46 14.26
CA TRP A 227 18.11 7.08 14.26
C TRP A 227 17.57 7.22 12.83
N GLU A 228 16.24 7.21 12.75
CA GLU A 228 15.51 7.35 11.49
C GLU A 228 14.49 8.47 11.58
N SER A 229 14.09 9.02 10.43
CA SER A 229 13.02 10.01 10.36
C SER A 229 12.20 9.86 9.09
N MET A 230 10.96 10.35 9.13
CA MET A 230 10.10 10.50 7.95
C MET A 230 9.26 11.76 8.07
N ALA A 231 8.93 12.37 6.93
CA ALA A 231 7.91 13.41 6.93
C ALA A 231 6.51 12.79 7.00
N LEU A 232 5.65 13.34 7.87
CA LEU A 232 4.28 12.90 8.10
C LEU A 232 3.28 13.74 7.30
N ASP A 233 3.52 15.05 7.25
CA ASP A 233 2.83 16.05 6.44
C ASP A 233 3.72 17.29 6.23
N PRO A 234 3.28 18.35 5.51
CA PRO A 234 4.13 19.50 5.24
C PRO A 234 4.73 20.17 6.50
N ASN A 235 4.06 20.07 7.66
CA ASN A 235 4.45 20.76 8.88
C ASN A 235 5.01 19.84 9.95
N ARG A 236 4.95 18.51 9.77
CA ARG A 236 5.32 17.54 10.80
C ARG A 236 6.18 16.41 10.28
N ASP A 237 7.18 16.06 11.07
CA ASP A 237 8.07 14.93 10.86
C ASP A 237 8.04 13.98 12.07
N LEU A 238 8.20 12.69 11.83
CA LEU A 238 8.47 11.69 12.86
C LEU A 238 9.98 11.45 12.93
N TYR A 239 10.51 11.42 14.15
CA TYR A 239 11.86 10.95 14.46
C TYR A 239 11.77 9.72 15.36
N MET A 240 12.48 8.65 15.02
CA MET A 240 12.63 7.45 15.84
C MET A 240 14.09 7.37 16.32
N LEU A 241 14.31 7.59 17.61
CA LEU A 241 15.64 7.65 18.21
C LEU A 241 15.92 6.38 19.04
N PRO A 242 17.05 5.70 18.81
CA PRO A 242 17.49 4.54 19.60
C PRO A 242 17.66 4.90 21.07
N CYS A 243 17.11 4.07 21.95
CA CYS A 243 17.01 4.35 23.38
C CYS A 243 17.66 3.26 24.24
N SER A 244 17.49 1.99 23.87
CA SER A 244 18.15 0.85 24.51
C SER A 244 18.23 -0.34 23.54
N SER A 245 19.04 -1.35 23.87
CA SER A 245 19.06 -2.61 23.13
C SER A 245 19.14 -3.82 24.06
N GLY A 246 18.54 -4.91 23.60
CA GLY A 246 18.76 -6.26 24.10
C GLY A 246 19.43 -7.12 23.01
N ALA A 247 19.67 -8.39 23.31
CA ALA A 247 20.47 -9.29 22.46
C ALA A 247 20.08 -9.32 20.96
N TYR A 248 18.81 -9.09 20.63
CA TYR A 248 18.28 -9.13 19.26
C TYR A 248 17.19 -8.07 19.00
N ASN A 249 17.08 -7.07 19.88
CA ASN A 249 16.03 -6.05 19.86
C ASN A 249 16.65 -4.67 20.08
N LEU A 250 16.39 -3.74 19.17
CA LEU A 250 16.68 -2.32 19.35
C LEU A 250 15.37 -1.60 19.71
N LEU A 251 15.33 -0.94 20.86
CA LEU A 251 14.20 -0.15 21.29
C LEU A 251 14.44 1.31 20.90
N SER A 252 13.48 1.90 20.20
CA SER A 252 13.53 3.30 19.76
C SER A 252 12.28 4.05 20.18
N ARG A 253 12.44 5.30 20.63
CA ARG A 253 11.34 6.20 21.02
C ARG A 253 10.96 7.12 19.87
N GLY A 254 9.66 7.41 19.76
CA GLY A 254 9.11 8.25 18.70
C GLY A 254 8.84 9.69 19.15
N TYR A 255 9.16 10.66 18.29
CA TYR A 255 8.90 12.07 18.52
C TYR A 255 8.32 12.71 17.26
N ILE A 256 7.29 13.54 17.42
CA ILE A 256 6.77 14.39 16.35
C ILE A 256 7.36 15.77 16.50
N TRP A 257 8.07 16.21 15.46
CA TRP A 257 8.53 17.59 15.30
C TRP A 257 7.47 18.41 14.57
N ASN A 258 7.10 19.56 15.11
CA ASN A 258 6.29 20.56 14.42
C ASN A 258 7.20 21.69 13.90
N LYS A 259 7.34 21.78 12.58
CA LYS A 259 8.21 22.76 11.90
C LYS A 259 7.77 24.19 12.12
N GLU A 260 6.47 24.44 12.15
CA GLU A 260 5.90 25.79 12.28
C GLU A 260 6.01 26.31 13.71
N GLN A 261 5.68 25.46 14.69
CA GLN A 261 5.72 25.82 16.11
C GLN A 261 7.12 25.68 16.73
N GLN A 262 8.05 25.02 16.02
CA GLN A 262 9.40 24.73 16.49
C GLN A 262 9.38 23.99 17.84
N ASN A 263 8.45 23.04 18.00
CA ASN A 263 8.30 22.23 19.21
C ASN A 263 8.17 20.74 18.88
N ALA A 264 8.40 19.91 19.90
CA ALA A 264 8.33 18.46 19.80
C ALA A 264 7.31 17.88 20.78
N THR A 265 6.74 16.73 20.43
CA THR A 265 5.85 15.93 21.28
C THR A 265 6.21 14.45 21.18
N THR A 266 6.01 13.71 22.26
CA THR A 266 6.24 12.26 22.27
C THR A 266 5.16 11.56 21.45
N GLN A 267 5.57 10.69 20.52
CA GLN A 267 4.65 9.84 19.77
C GLN A 267 4.35 8.57 20.58
N HIS A 268 3.07 8.29 20.76
CA HIS A 268 2.61 7.08 21.41
C HIS A 268 2.05 6.04 20.43
N PHE A 269 2.30 4.77 20.67
CA PHE A 269 1.86 3.65 19.87
C PHE A 269 0.97 2.73 20.70
N VAL A 270 -0.05 2.16 20.06
CA VAL A 270 -0.91 1.15 20.67
C VAL A 270 -0.22 -0.21 20.58
N GLU A 271 0.05 -0.86 21.70
CA GLU A 271 0.69 -2.18 21.81
C GLU A 271 -0.24 -3.14 22.58
N TYR A 272 -0.02 -4.45 22.46
CA TYR A 272 -0.75 -5.47 23.21
C TYR A 272 0.18 -6.44 23.94
N SER A 273 -0.23 -6.85 25.14
CA SER A 273 0.33 -8.01 25.85
C SER A 273 -0.76 -8.76 26.62
N ASP A 274 -0.54 -10.04 26.94
CA ASP A 274 -1.49 -10.81 27.77
C ASP A 274 -1.63 -10.27 29.20
N THR A 275 -0.63 -9.55 29.71
CA THR A 275 -0.63 -9.04 31.08
C THR A 275 -1.38 -7.72 31.23
N ALA A 276 -1.26 -6.82 30.25
CA ALA A 276 -1.82 -5.47 30.32
C ALA A 276 -2.95 -5.24 29.32
N GLY A 277 -3.19 -6.17 28.39
CA GLY A 277 -4.06 -5.96 27.25
C GLY A 277 -3.53 -4.87 26.33
N TRP A 278 -4.43 -4.09 25.74
CA TRP A 278 -4.08 -2.94 24.92
C TRP A 278 -3.55 -1.78 25.77
N THR A 279 -2.36 -1.30 25.45
CA THR A 279 -1.70 -0.21 26.16
C THR A 279 -1.16 0.84 25.19
N SER A 280 -0.85 2.01 25.74
CA SER A 280 -0.15 3.07 25.03
C SER A 280 1.30 3.09 25.49
N VAL A 281 2.24 2.87 24.56
CA VAL A 281 3.68 2.96 24.79
C VAL A 281 4.26 4.11 23.98
N ASP A 282 5.46 4.60 24.28
CA ASP A 282 6.15 5.65 23.51
C ASP A 282 7.39 5.15 22.77
N TYR A 283 7.59 3.83 22.77
CA TYR A 283 8.68 3.16 22.09
C TYR A 283 8.15 2.05 21.20
N LEU A 284 9.00 1.65 20.25
CA LEU A 284 8.82 0.46 19.45
C LEU A 284 10.13 -0.33 19.39
N VAL A 285 10.01 -1.63 19.18
CA VAL A 285 11.14 -2.54 19.08
C VAL A 285 11.35 -2.93 17.62
N ASN A 286 12.59 -2.80 17.15
CA ASN A 286 13.00 -3.02 15.76
C ASN A 286 12.07 -2.28 14.80
N ALA A 287 11.92 -0.98 15.03
CA ALA A 287 11.03 -0.12 14.25
C ALA A 287 11.57 0.03 12.82
N PHE A 288 10.67 0.11 11.85
CA PHE A 288 10.98 0.44 10.47
C PHE A 288 10.02 1.50 9.96
N LEU A 289 10.55 2.56 9.34
CA LEU A 289 9.76 3.63 8.78
C LEU A 289 9.56 3.37 7.28
N ASP A 290 8.33 3.51 6.82
CA ASP A 290 7.99 3.63 5.41
C ASP A 290 7.44 5.04 5.14
N PRO A 291 8.29 5.98 4.69
CA PRO A 291 7.89 7.33 4.33
C PRO A 291 6.83 7.38 3.23
N HIS A 292 6.72 6.34 2.40
CA HIS A 292 5.83 6.30 1.24
C HIS A 292 4.37 6.12 1.66
N SER A 293 4.12 5.16 2.56
CA SER A 293 2.80 4.91 3.12
C SER A 293 2.53 5.71 4.41
N ARG A 294 3.54 6.44 4.91
CA ARG A 294 3.58 7.08 6.23
C ARG A 294 3.25 6.07 7.32
N THR A 295 3.87 4.90 7.23
CA THR A 295 3.71 3.83 8.21
C THR A 295 4.97 3.61 9.01
N VAL A 296 4.78 3.16 10.24
CA VAL A 296 5.82 2.57 11.06
C VAL A 296 5.40 1.13 11.31
N SER A 297 6.33 0.20 11.17
CA SER A 297 6.17 -1.17 11.61
C SER A 297 7.14 -1.48 12.74
N SER A 298 6.80 -2.50 13.52
CA SER A 298 7.66 -3.02 14.59
C SER A 298 7.72 -4.54 14.54
N PHE A 299 8.80 -5.09 15.07
CA PHE A 299 8.92 -6.52 15.30
C PHE A 299 9.69 -6.80 16.59
N ALA A 300 8.95 -6.94 17.69
CA ALA A 300 9.53 -7.33 18.97
C ALA A 300 9.70 -8.85 19.02
N LYS A 301 10.94 -9.32 19.05
CA LYS A 301 11.22 -10.75 19.20
C LYS A 301 11.22 -11.10 20.68
N ALA A 302 10.65 -12.24 21.07
CA ALA A 302 10.80 -12.77 22.43
C ALA A 302 12.03 -13.68 22.57
N ARG A 303 12.59 -14.17 21.45
CA ARG A 303 13.91 -14.80 21.36
C ARG A 303 14.54 -14.56 19.99
N GLY A 304 15.84 -14.77 19.85
CA GLY A 304 16.59 -14.41 18.64
C GLY A 304 16.07 -15.00 17.33
N LEU A 305 15.34 -16.12 17.41
CA LEU A 305 14.72 -16.80 16.26
C LEU A 305 13.47 -16.10 15.73
N GLY A 306 12.80 -15.27 16.54
CA GLY A 306 11.62 -14.51 16.12
C GLY A 306 10.36 -15.34 15.85
N ASP A 307 10.28 -16.56 16.37
CA ASP A 307 9.11 -17.46 16.29
C ASP A 307 8.00 -17.11 17.31
N CYS A 308 8.24 -16.10 18.15
CA CYS A 308 7.32 -15.59 19.14
C CYS A 308 7.65 -14.11 19.42
N GLY A 309 6.66 -13.34 19.86
CA GLY A 309 6.77 -11.91 20.11
C GLY A 309 5.57 -11.11 19.61
N SER A 310 5.80 -9.87 19.18
CA SER A 310 4.77 -9.01 18.59
C SER A 310 5.23 -8.35 17.28
N SER A 311 4.27 -8.09 16.39
CA SER A 311 4.50 -7.25 15.21
C SER A 311 3.30 -6.34 14.99
N GLY A 312 3.56 -5.04 14.84
CA GLY A 312 2.54 -4.05 14.58
C GLY A 312 2.82 -3.24 13.32
N THR A 313 1.78 -2.62 12.78
CA THR A 313 1.91 -1.56 11.78
C THR A 313 0.94 -0.44 12.11
N TRP A 314 1.45 0.77 12.18
CA TRP A 314 0.69 1.99 12.39
C TRP A 314 0.85 2.91 11.18
N GLN A 315 -0.16 3.72 10.92
CA GLN A 315 -0.15 4.70 9.83
C GLN A 315 -0.51 6.08 10.35
N TRP A 316 0.15 7.10 9.84
CA TRP A 316 -0.17 8.49 10.15
C TRP A 316 -1.62 8.84 9.77
N ALA A 317 -2.39 9.31 10.74
CA ALA A 317 -3.79 9.71 10.56
C ALA A 317 -4.02 11.23 10.72
N GLY A 318 -2.95 12.03 10.65
CA GLY A 318 -3.01 13.49 10.72
C GLY A 318 -2.91 14.09 12.13
N TYR A 319 -2.98 13.29 13.19
CA TYR A 319 -2.75 13.74 14.58
C TYR A 319 -1.96 12.74 15.42
N GLY A 320 -1.84 11.50 14.95
CA GLY A 320 -1.15 10.41 15.63
C GLY A 320 -1.02 9.20 14.72
N MET A 321 -0.30 8.19 15.19
CA MET A 321 -0.14 6.91 14.51
C MET A 321 -1.33 5.99 14.83
N GLN A 322 -2.18 5.75 13.83
CA GLN A 322 -3.32 4.84 13.93
C GLN A 322 -2.86 3.40 13.70
N LEU A 323 -3.18 2.50 14.63
CA LEU A 323 -2.93 1.06 14.45
C LEU A 323 -3.71 0.53 13.24
N ARG A 324 -3.03 -0.19 12.35
CA ARG A 324 -3.60 -0.84 11.16
C ARG A 324 -3.74 -2.34 11.33
N LYS A 325 -2.69 -2.96 11.84
CA LYS A 325 -2.62 -4.41 12.05
C LYS A 325 -1.69 -4.71 13.22
N PHE A 326 -2.03 -5.74 13.98
CA PHE A 326 -1.21 -6.20 15.09
C PHE A 326 -1.29 -7.72 15.23
N PHE A 327 -0.13 -8.32 15.43
CA PHE A 327 0.09 -9.75 15.56
C PHE A 327 0.82 -10.03 16.87
N TYR A 328 0.42 -11.08 17.56
CA TYR A 328 0.98 -11.40 18.88
C TYR A 328 1.07 -12.91 19.09
N GLN A 329 2.28 -13.43 19.34
CA GLN A 329 2.52 -14.83 19.65
C GLN A 329 3.26 -14.92 21.00
N PRO A 330 2.57 -15.21 22.11
CA PRO A 330 3.20 -15.27 23.43
C PRO A 330 4.05 -16.54 23.64
N VAL A 331 3.77 -17.63 22.90
CA VAL A 331 4.41 -18.93 23.12
C VAL A 331 5.52 -19.15 22.11
N CYS A 332 6.75 -19.31 22.62
CA CYS A 332 7.92 -19.68 21.83
C CYS A 332 8.04 -21.20 21.68
N GLY A 333 8.58 -21.66 20.55
CA GLY A 333 8.97 -23.06 20.38
C GLY A 333 7.81 -24.05 20.23
N LEU A 334 6.73 -23.67 19.53
CA LEU A 334 5.84 -24.67 18.93
C LEU A 334 6.72 -25.59 18.08
N ASP A 335 6.65 -26.89 18.37
CA ASP A 335 7.62 -27.93 17.95
C ASP A 335 8.18 -27.67 16.55
N TYR A 336 9.52 -27.66 16.42
CA TYR A 336 10.24 -27.66 15.13
C TYR A 336 10.04 -29.01 14.41
N ASP A 337 8.80 -29.41 14.17
CA ASP A 337 8.49 -30.24 13.03
C ASP A 337 8.38 -29.32 11.79
N GLU A 338 8.48 -29.90 10.61
CA GLU A 338 8.33 -29.22 9.33
C GLU A 338 6.94 -28.55 9.13
N ASN A 339 6.03 -28.69 10.10
CA ASN A 339 4.67 -28.17 10.16
C ASN A 339 4.45 -27.15 11.30
N ALA A 340 5.52 -26.67 11.96
CA ALA A 340 5.42 -25.64 12.99
C ALA A 340 4.64 -24.42 12.47
N ASP A 341 3.57 -24.05 13.17
CA ASP A 341 2.78 -22.88 12.81
C ASP A 341 3.53 -21.60 13.18
N LEU A 342 4.29 -21.07 12.22
CA LEU A 342 4.99 -19.79 12.31
C LEU A 342 4.08 -18.59 12.02
N THR A 343 2.76 -18.81 11.88
CA THR A 343 1.84 -17.69 11.75
C THR A 343 1.65 -17.04 13.12
N PHE A 344 2.02 -15.75 13.22
CA PHE A 344 1.62 -14.99 14.38
C PHE A 344 0.11 -14.77 14.26
N PRO A 345 -0.70 -15.07 15.29
CA PRO A 345 -2.12 -14.82 15.20
C PRO A 345 -2.35 -13.30 15.15
N GLN A 346 -3.16 -12.89 14.17
CA GLN A 346 -3.58 -11.51 14.04
C GLN A 346 -4.65 -11.23 15.08
N ILE A 347 -4.40 -10.28 15.97
CA ILE A 347 -5.37 -9.87 17.00
C ILE A 347 -6.05 -8.54 16.66
N PHE A 348 -5.53 -7.80 15.67
CA PHE A 348 -6.18 -6.60 15.15
C PHE A 348 -5.95 -6.40 13.64
N PRO A 349 -7.00 -6.02 12.88
CA PRO A 349 -8.41 -6.24 13.23
C PRO A 349 -8.66 -7.73 13.53
N GLU A 350 -9.64 -8.03 14.38
CA GLU A 350 -10.07 -9.41 14.57
C GLU A 350 -10.42 -10.03 13.21
N SER A 351 -9.82 -11.19 12.91
CA SER A 351 -10.19 -11.95 11.71
C SER A 351 -11.67 -12.33 11.82
N GLN A 352 -12.51 -11.74 10.96
CA GLN A 352 -13.94 -12.08 10.88
C GLN A 352 -14.17 -13.44 10.25
#